data_AF-A0A175VZT2-F1
#
_entry.id   AF-A0A175VZT2-F1
#
_cell.length_a   1.000
_cell.length_b   1.000
_cell.length_c   1.000
_cell.angle_alpha   90.00
_cell.angle_beta   90.00
_cell.angle_gamma   90.00
#
_symmetry.space_group_name_H-M   'P 1'
#
loop_
_entity.id
_entity.type
_entity.pdbx_description
1 polymer ?
#
loop_
_entity_poly.entity_id
_entity_poly.type
_entity_poly.pdbx_seq_one_letter_code
_entity_poly.pdbx_strand_id
1 'polypeptide(L)'
;MLTGRLFVPRQFVRLSRSVSSLASNPSIKVFPHPQSPHSYLLSYLDTAPPNPALSIGTTTSVPPTPNSFQGNPRFLSILNDVLAKHAADDPGLKSQAQAFASPGGFSFIQARNQRSTGTGAGGASAEGGAGGAGVGGWVHLSDARNPPDFGRIAWPEDILGSVEVDGKGDIIGNFQASGTYRIVTNQGILGLSPFLQEKLIARLREEERSA
;
A
#
# COMPACT_ATOMS: atom_id res chain seq x y z
N MET A 1 67.87 23.32 9.83
CA MET A 1 66.49 23.74 10.13
C MET A 1 65.56 22.61 9.68
N LEU A 2 65.02 21.81 10.60
CA LEU A 2 64.14 20.67 10.27
C LEU A 2 62.70 21.16 10.09
N THR A 3 62.20 21.17 8.86
CA THR A 3 60.82 21.53 8.52
C THR A 3 59.91 20.32 8.77
N GLY A 4 59.24 20.30 9.93
CA GLY A 4 58.23 19.30 10.25
C GLY A 4 56.99 19.45 9.38
N ARG A 5 56.73 18.47 8.51
CA ARG A 5 55.49 18.39 7.71
C ARG A 5 54.33 18.00 8.64
N LEU A 6 53.47 18.96 8.95
CA LEU A 6 52.20 18.74 9.66
C LEU A 6 51.26 17.92 8.76
N PHE A 7 50.99 16.68 9.15
CA PHE A 7 49.94 15.84 8.56
C PHE A 7 48.58 16.43 8.94
N VAL A 8 47.86 17.01 7.97
CA VAL A 8 46.46 17.40 8.16
C VAL A 8 45.59 16.16 7.96
N PRO A 9 44.89 15.65 8.99
CA PRO A 9 43.98 14.53 8.81
C PRO A 9 42.82 14.98 7.92
N ARG A 10 42.64 14.30 6.78
CA ARG A 10 41.46 14.43 5.94
C ARG A 10 40.23 14.05 6.78
N GLN A 11 39.51 15.06 7.26
CA GLN A 11 38.16 14.87 7.77
C GLN A 11 37.33 14.26 6.64
N PHE A 12 36.96 12.98 6.80
CA PHE A 12 35.93 12.37 5.97
C PHE A 12 34.65 13.16 6.22
N VAL A 13 34.34 14.06 5.29
CA VAL A 13 33.03 14.71 5.22
C VAL A 13 32.03 13.58 5.02
N ARG A 14 31.40 13.14 6.11
CA ARG A 14 30.20 12.30 6.04
C ARG A 14 29.19 13.15 5.32
N LEU A 15 29.01 12.92 4.02
CA LEU A 15 27.90 13.46 3.25
C LEU A 15 26.63 13.07 4.00
N SER A 16 26.09 14.00 4.79
CA SER A 16 24.89 13.79 5.57
C SER A 16 23.75 13.60 4.58
N ARG A 17 23.21 12.38 4.56
CA ARG A 17 22.08 11.94 3.73
C ARG A 17 20.90 12.89 3.90
N SER A 18 20.57 13.65 2.87
CA SER A 18 19.24 14.25 2.71
C SER A 18 18.36 13.27 1.94
N VAL A 19 18.00 12.15 2.57
CA VAL A 19 16.92 11.30 2.04
C VAL A 19 15.63 11.89 2.57
N SER A 20 14.84 12.55 1.72
CA SER A 20 13.50 12.98 2.14
C SER A 20 12.56 11.78 2.02
N SER A 21 11.87 11.44 3.10
CA SER A 21 10.73 10.53 3.05
C SER A 21 9.46 11.30 2.69
N LEU A 22 8.50 10.63 2.07
CA LEU A 22 7.18 11.23 1.84
C LEU A 22 6.44 11.34 3.19
N ALA A 23 5.80 12.49 3.43
CA ALA A 23 5.01 12.71 4.64
C ALA A 23 3.84 11.71 4.79
N SER A 24 3.24 11.32 3.67
CA SER A 24 2.11 10.37 3.63
C SER A 24 2.54 8.92 3.86
N ASN A 25 3.76 8.54 3.47
CA ASN A 25 4.31 7.21 3.68
C ASN A 25 5.81 7.31 3.94
N PRO A 26 6.25 7.33 5.21
CA PRO A 26 7.65 7.49 5.59
C PRO A 26 8.58 6.39 5.06
N SER A 27 8.01 5.25 4.68
CA SER A 27 8.73 4.11 4.10
C SER A 27 9.17 4.38 2.66
N ILE A 28 8.52 5.31 1.97
CA ILE A 28 8.86 5.69 0.59
C ILE A 28 9.84 6.84 0.60
N LYS A 29 10.98 6.60 -0.04
CA LYS A 29 12.11 7.52 -0.12
C LYS A 29 12.14 8.20 -1.46
N VAL A 30 12.45 9.49 -1.43
CA VAL A 30 12.53 10.35 -2.61
C VAL A 30 14.01 10.59 -2.91
N PHE A 31 14.43 10.18 -4.10
CA PHE A 31 15.78 10.41 -4.62
C PHE A 31 15.71 11.37 -5.82
N PRO A 32 16.71 12.25 -6.03
CA PRO A 32 16.79 13.01 -7.27
C PRO A 32 17.03 12.08 -8.45
N HIS A 33 16.34 12.30 -9.57
CA HIS A 33 16.54 11.50 -10.77
C HIS A 33 17.89 11.83 -11.43
N PRO A 34 18.71 10.83 -11.81
CA PRO A 34 20.08 11.07 -12.28
C PRO A 34 20.15 11.81 -13.61
N GLN A 35 19.14 11.66 -14.47
CA GLN A 35 19.13 12.24 -15.82
C GLN A 35 18.27 13.51 -15.93
N SER A 36 17.40 13.77 -14.95
CA SER A 36 16.35 14.79 -15.05
C SER A 36 16.32 15.61 -13.76
N PRO A 37 16.78 16.86 -13.76
CA PRO A 37 16.97 17.65 -12.53
C PRO A 37 15.65 18.01 -11.82
N HIS A 38 14.53 17.97 -12.53
CA HIS A 38 13.18 18.29 -12.00
C HIS A 38 12.31 17.04 -11.82
N SER A 39 12.89 15.84 -11.85
CA SER A 39 12.16 14.63 -11.48
C SER A 39 12.84 13.92 -10.33
N TYR A 40 12.02 13.18 -9.60
CA TYR A 40 12.40 12.43 -8.43
C TYR A 40 12.01 10.97 -8.64
N LEU A 41 12.82 10.08 -8.10
CA LEU A 41 12.61 8.65 -8.12
C LEU A 41 12.11 8.22 -6.73
N LEU A 42 11.01 7.47 -6.72
CA LEU A 42 10.39 6.97 -5.50
C LEU A 42 10.80 5.50 -5.31
N SER A 43 11.40 5.17 -4.17
CA SER A 43 11.85 3.80 -3.87
C SER A 43 11.60 3.43 -2.42
N TYR A 44 11.36 2.15 -2.16
CA TYR A 44 11.35 1.58 -0.82
C TYR A 44 12.75 1.21 -0.31
N LEU A 45 13.74 1.15 -1.20
CA LEU A 45 15.11 0.75 -0.86
C LEU A 45 15.98 1.96 -0.53
N ASP A 46 16.95 1.72 0.36
CA ASP A 46 17.90 2.73 0.88
C ASP A 46 19.19 2.82 0.06
N THR A 47 19.26 2.10 -1.06
CA THR A 47 20.46 1.94 -1.86
C THR A 47 20.77 3.18 -2.69
N ALA A 48 22.07 3.49 -2.77
CA ALA A 48 22.61 4.58 -3.55
C ALA A 48 23.77 4.04 -4.41
N PRO A 49 23.69 4.12 -5.75
CA PRO A 49 22.61 4.72 -6.54
C PRO A 49 21.30 3.89 -6.49
N PRO A 50 20.12 4.54 -6.49
CA PRO A 50 18.84 3.83 -6.53
C PRO A 50 18.69 3.13 -7.89
N ASN A 51 18.31 1.86 -7.87
CA ASN A 51 18.06 1.12 -9.11
C ASN A 51 16.72 1.57 -9.73
N PRO A 52 16.72 2.25 -10.90
CA PRO A 52 15.48 2.71 -11.52
C PRO A 52 14.54 1.56 -11.87
N ALA A 53 15.07 0.36 -12.15
CA ALA A 53 14.26 -0.81 -12.49
C ALA A 53 13.48 -1.40 -11.30
N LEU A 54 13.87 -1.09 -10.06
CA LEU A 54 13.19 -1.53 -8.82
C LEU A 54 12.46 -0.40 -8.09
N SER A 55 12.55 0.82 -8.62
CA SER A 55 11.83 1.97 -8.12
C SER A 55 10.33 1.82 -8.34
N ILE A 56 9.53 2.45 -7.47
CA ILE A 56 8.07 2.53 -7.58
C ILE A 56 7.69 3.28 -8.87
N GLY A 57 8.45 4.33 -9.17
CA GLY A 57 8.27 5.17 -10.34
C GLY A 57 8.99 6.50 -10.20
N THR A 58 8.69 7.40 -11.13
CA THR A 58 9.23 8.76 -11.14
C THR A 58 8.12 9.78 -10.92
N THR A 59 8.43 10.91 -10.31
CA THR A 59 7.49 12.02 -10.11
C THR A 59 8.15 13.36 -10.42
N THR A 60 7.41 14.31 -10.99
CA THR A 60 7.89 15.69 -11.20
C THR A 60 7.55 16.64 -10.05
N SER A 61 6.62 16.26 -9.17
CA SER A 61 6.23 17.04 -7.99
C SER A 61 6.28 16.19 -6.71
N VAL A 62 6.56 16.83 -5.58
CA VAL A 62 6.48 16.24 -4.24
C VAL A 62 5.54 17.12 -3.40
N PRO A 63 4.40 16.62 -2.92
CA PRO A 63 3.90 15.24 -3.02
C PRO A 63 3.51 14.83 -4.46
N PRO A 64 3.56 13.52 -4.78
CA PRO A 64 3.19 13.01 -6.10
C PRO A 64 1.67 13.13 -6.31
N THR A 65 1.28 13.54 -7.51
CA THR A 65 -0.10 13.57 -7.99
C THR A 65 -0.26 12.58 -9.14
N PRO A 66 -1.48 12.12 -9.47
CA PRO A 66 -1.69 11.19 -10.58
C PRO A 66 -1.14 11.69 -11.92
N ASN A 67 -1.12 13.02 -12.14
CA ASN A 67 -0.61 13.64 -13.36
C ASN A 67 0.91 13.84 -13.36
N SER A 68 1.54 13.88 -12.18
CA SER A 68 2.99 14.07 -12.05
C SER A 68 3.76 12.76 -11.95
N PHE A 69 3.07 11.66 -11.66
CA PHE A 69 3.67 10.36 -11.37
C PHE A 69 3.62 9.41 -12.58
N GLN A 70 4.77 8.83 -12.90
CA GLN A 70 4.90 7.76 -13.88
C GLN A 70 5.36 6.47 -13.18
N GLY A 71 4.45 5.50 -13.11
CA GLY A 71 4.70 4.21 -12.46
C GLY A 71 5.64 3.32 -13.25
N ASN A 72 6.46 2.55 -12.53
CA ASN A 72 7.28 1.51 -13.11
C ASN A 72 6.48 0.20 -13.24
N PRO A 73 6.24 -0.32 -14.46
CA PRO A 73 5.47 -1.55 -14.65
C PRO A 73 6.14 -2.77 -13.99
N ARG A 74 7.48 -2.80 -13.91
CA ARG A 74 8.21 -3.88 -13.24
C ARG A 74 7.98 -3.88 -11.72
N PHE A 75 7.81 -2.71 -11.12
CA PHE A 75 7.44 -2.63 -9.71
C PHE A 75 6.02 -3.17 -9.48
N LEU A 76 5.07 -2.84 -10.35
CA LEU A 76 3.70 -3.37 -10.28
C LEU A 76 3.66 -4.89 -10.40
N SER A 77 4.45 -5.49 -11.29
CA SER A 77 4.52 -6.95 -11.39
C SER A 77 5.07 -7.58 -10.12
N ILE A 78 6.15 -7.02 -9.55
CA ILE A 78 6.71 -7.50 -8.28
C ILE A 78 5.71 -7.35 -7.14
N LEU A 79 4.99 -6.22 -7.08
CA LEU A 79 3.93 -5.99 -6.10
C LEU A 79 2.86 -7.08 -6.21
N ASN A 80 2.33 -7.32 -7.40
CA ASN A 80 1.30 -8.34 -7.64
C ASN A 80 1.79 -9.75 -7.28
N ASP A 81 3.05 -10.09 -7.57
CA ASP A 81 3.63 -11.38 -7.19
C ASP A 81 3.74 -11.55 -5.67
N VAL A 82 4.12 -10.48 -4.96
CA VAL A 82 4.19 -10.48 -3.49
C VAL A 82 2.79 -10.62 -2.89
N LEU A 83 1.82 -9.87 -3.41
CA LEU A 83 0.42 -9.97 -2.99
C LEU A 83 -0.13 -11.36 -3.28
N ALA A 84 0.17 -11.95 -4.45
CA ALA A 84 -0.28 -13.28 -4.79
C ALA A 84 0.18 -14.34 -3.78
N LYS A 85 1.39 -14.19 -3.23
CA LYS A 85 1.99 -15.13 -2.28
C LYS A 85 1.61 -14.86 -0.83
N HIS A 86 1.37 -13.60 -0.46
CA HIS A 86 1.28 -13.19 0.94
C HIS A 86 -0.03 -12.49 1.31
N ALA A 87 -0.88 -12.09 0.37
CA ALA A 87 -2.16 -11.43 0.68
C ALA A 87 -3.03 -12.32 1.57
N ALA A 88 -3.08 -13.62 1.29
CA ALA A 88 -3.84 -14.58 2.10
C ALA A 88 -3.32 -14.69 3.55
N ASP A 89 -2.08 -14.28 3.82
CA ASP A 89 -1.49 -14.28 5.16
C ASP A 89 -1.65 -12.96 5.91
N ASP A 90 -2.15 -11.92 5.25
CA ASP A 90 -2.31 -10.61 5.87
C ASP A 90 -3.33 -10.67 7.03
N PRO A 91 -2.95 -10.24 8.25
CA PRO A 91 -3.85 -10.27 9.40
C PRO A 91 -5.11 -9.42 9.23
N GLY A 92 -5.01 -8.29 8.51
CA GLY A 92 -6.15 -7.42 8.23
C GLY A 92 -7.15 -8.12 7.31
N LEU A 93 -6.65 -8.75 6.24
CA LEU A 93 -7.48 -9.49 5.30
C LEU A 93 -8.14 -10.72 5.94
N LYS A 94 -7.40 -11.50 6.75
CA LYS A 94 -7.98 -12.62 7.53
C LYS A 94 -9.09 -12.14 8.46
N SER A 95 -8.87 -11.02 9.15
CA SER A 95 -9.87 -10.44 10.05
C SER A 95 -11.12 -10.01 9.28
N GLN A 96 -10.96 -9.44 8.08
CA GLN A 96 -12.07 -9.07 7.20
C GLN A 96 -12.82 -10.31 6.68
N ALA A 97 -12.12 -11.38 6.33
CA ALA A 97 -12.71 -12.64 5.90
C ALA A 97 -13.56 -13.31 6.99
N GLN A 98 -13.05 -13.35 8.23
CA GLN A 98 -13.79 -13.87 9.38
C GLN A 98 -15.02 -13.03 9.72
N ALA A 99 -14.89 -11.70 9.64
CA ALA A 99 -16.01 -10.79 9.80
C ALA A 99 -17.07 -10.96 8.70
N PHE A 100 -16.64 -11.22 7.46
CA PHE A 100 -17.51 -11.47 6.31
C PHE A 100 -18.35 -12.74 6.47
N ALA A 101 -17.74 -13.82 6.95
CA ALA A 101 -18.41 -15.12 7.11
C ALA A 101 -19.29 -15.23 8.37
N SER A 102 -19.11 -14.33 9.33
CA SER A 102 -19.87 -14.34 10.57
C SER A 102 -21.38 -14.35 10.27
N PRO A 103 -22.13 -15.37 10.74
CA PRO A 103 -23.55 -15.57 10.40
C PRO A 103 -24.46 -14.43 10.89
N GLY A 104 -23.95 -13.60 11.81
CA GLY A 104 -24.62 -12.42 12.31
C GLY A 104 -24.28 -11.14 11.55
N GLY A 105 -23.92 -11.22 10.26
CA GLY A 105 -23.53 -10.10 9.38
C GLY A 105 -24.18 -8.80 9.84
N PHE A 106 -23.39 -7.97 10.52
CA PHE A 106 -23.71 -6.83 11.42
C PHE A 106 -25.17 -6.48 11.77
N SER A 107 -26.06 -7.46 11.90
CA SER A 107 -27.48 -7.26 12.17
C SER A 107 -27.72 -6.90 13.64
N PHE A 108 -26.67 -6.91 14.47
CA PHE A 108 -26.75 -6.53 15.89
C PHE A 108 -26.75 -5.01 16.13
N ILE A 109 -26.43 -4.18 15.14
CA ILE A 109 -26.52 -2.71 15.30
C ILE A 109 -27.95 -2.21 15.00
N GLN A 110 -28.73 -2.95 14.20
CA GLN A 110 -30.09 -2.52 13.84
C GLN A 110 -31.13 -2.78 14.95
N ALA A 111 -30.88 -3.72 15.87
CA ALA A 111 -31.89 -4.09 16.86
C ALA A 111 -31.95 -3.18 18.11
N ARG A 112 -30.99 -2.28 18.36
CA ARG A 112 -30.93 -1.59 19.66
C ARG A 112 -31.37 -0.12 19.70
N ASN A 113 -31.62 0.56 18.58
CA ASN A 113 -31.97 1.99 18.67
C ASN A 113 -33.01 2.50 17.67
N GLN A 114 -34.02 1.70 17.34
CA GLN A 114 -35.29 2.23 16.82
C GLN A 114 -36.21 2.65 17.97
N ARG A 115 -35.81 3.70 18.68
CA ARG A 115 -36.71 4.52 19.53
C ARG A 115 -36.29 5.99 19.42
N SER A 116 -36.38 6.54 18.22
CA SER A 116 -36.56 7.98 18.08
C SER A 116 -37.25 8.27 16.74
N THR A 117 -38.51 8.66 16.87
CA THR A 117 -39.42 9.12 15.84
C THR A 117 -38.82 10.36 15.16
N GLY A 118 -38.36 10.24 13.93
CA GLY A 118 -37.81 11.34 13.16
C GLY A 118 -37.96 11.09 11.68
N THR A 119 -39.03 11.64 11.10
CA THR A 119 -39.34 11.68 9.67
C THR A 119 -38.24 12.46 8.93
N GLY A 120 -37.23 11.75 8.46
CA GLY A 120 -36.21 12.29 7.57
C GLY A 120 -35.95 11.25 6.50
N ALA A 121 -36.13 11.63 5.24
CA ALA A 121 -35.73 10.87 4.07
C ALA A 121 -34.19 10.72 4.06
N GLY A 122 -33.66 9.88 4.94
CA GLY A 122 -32.26 9.52 5.04
C GLY A 122 -31.99 8.39 4.06
N GLY A 123 -31.18 8.70 3.04
CA GLY A 123 -30.98 7.89 1.85
C GLY A 123 -30.51 6.46 2.09
N ALA A 124 -30.60 5.68 1.01
CA ALA A 124 -30.31 4.25 0.86
C ALA A 124 -28.88 3.80 1.22
N SER A 125 -28.15 4.53 2.06
CA SER A 125 -26.83 4.15 2.57
C SER A 125 -26.91 3.11 3.70
N ALA A 126 -28.07 2.53 4.00
CA ALA A 126 -28.20 1.40 4.91
C ALA A 126 -28.17 0.04 4.19
N GLU A 127 -27.77 -0.01 2.92
CA GLU A 127 -27.49 -1.28 2.26
C GLU A 127 -26.30 -1.93 2.97
N GLY A 128 -26.64 -2.93 3.78
CA GLY A 128 -25.75 -3.59 4.73
C GLY A 128 -24.54 -4.17 4.02
N GLY A 129 -23.39 -4.07 4.68
CA GLY A 129 -22.13 -4.59 4.16
C GLY A 129 -22.30 -6.03 3.69
N ALA A 130 -21.68 -6.35 2.55
CA ALA A 130 -21.65 -7.69 2.00
C ALA A 130 -21.10 -8.63 3.09
N GLY A 131 -21.99 -9.34 3.78
CA GLY A 131 -21.65 -10.45 4.65
C GLY A 131 -22.04 -11.71 3.90
N GLY A 132 -21.14 -12.68 3.82
CA GLY A 132 -21.34 -13.89 3.02
C GLY A 132 -22.48 -14.77 3.52
N ALA A 133 -23.14 -14.44 4.63
CA ALA A 133 -24.23 -15.22 5.23
C ALA A 133 -23.92 -16.73 5.34
N GLY A 134 -22.64 -17.08 5.56
CA GLY A 134 -22.17 -18.46 5.60
C GLY A 134 -22.03 -19.17 4.24
N VAL A 135 -22.19 -18.46 3.12
CA VAL A 135 -22.09 -18.99 1.74
C VAL A 135 -20.67 -18.85 1.17
N GLY A 136 -19.85 -17.97 1.74
CA GLY A 136 -18.56 -17.58 1.16
C GLY A 136 -18.72 -16.47 0.12
N GLY A 137 -17.61 -16.04 -0.47
CA GLY A 137 -17.60 -14.92 -1.40
C GLY A 137 -16.20 -14.36 -1.64
N TRP A 138 -16.14 -13.08 -1.99
CA TRP A 138 -14.88 -12.40 -2.29
C TRP A 138 -14.63 -11.29 -1.27
N VAL A 139 -13.41 -11.23 -0.76
CA VAL A 139 -12.96 -10.16 0.13
C VAL A 139 -11.88 -9.36 -0.59
N HIS A 140 -12.08 -8.04 -0.62
CA HIS A 140 -11.19 -7.12 -1.31
C HIS A 140 -10.07 -6.64 -0.40
N LEU A 141 -8.83 -6.85 -0.82
CA LEU A 141 -7.67 -6.24 -0.21
C LEU A 141 -7.59 -4.77 -0.66
N SER A 142 -7.78 -3.87 0.30
CA SER A 142 -7.78 -2.43 0.05
C SER A 142 -6.42 -1.81 0.40
N ASP A 143 -6.02 -0.78 -0.32
CA ASP A 143 -4.86 0.04 -0.03
C ASP A 143 -5.08 0.85 1.26
N ALA A 144 -4.09 0.81 2.16
CA ALA A 144 -4.16 1.44 3.47
C ALA A 144 -4.07 2.98 3.40
N ARG A 145 -3.77 3.57 2.23
CA ARG A 145 -3.80 5.03 2.04
C ARG A 145 -5.20 5.63 2.21
N ASN A 146 -6.23 4.85 1.90
CA ASN A 146 -7.63 5.27 1.92
C ASN A 146 -8.51 4.09 2.33
N PRO A 147 -8.50 3.71 3.62
CA PRO A 147 -9.28 2.59 4.10
C PRO A 147 -10.78 2.89 3.92
N PRO A 148 -11.58 1.93 3.42
CA PRO A 148 -13.01 2.14 3.28
C PRO A 148 -13.69 2.25 4.63
N ASP A 149 -14.84 2.94 4.64
CA ASP A 149 -15.74 2.93 5.79
C ASP A 149 -16.18 1.49 6.13
N PHE A 150 -16.54 1.27 7.39
CA PHE A 150 -16.96 -0.03 7.87
C PHE A 150 -18.13 -0.61 7.06
N GLY A 151 -17.97 -1.85 6.57
CA GLY A 151 -18.97 -2.51 5.72
C GLY A 151 -19.02 -1.97 4.28
N ARG A 152 -18.11 -1.08 3.89
CA ARG A 152 -17.95 -0.61 2.50
C ARG A 152 -16.73 -1.24 1.84
N ILE A 153 -16.72 -1.14 0.52
CA ILE A 153 -15.63 -1.56 -0.35
C ILE A 153 -14.84 -0.30 -0.72
N ALA A 154 -13.52 -0.43 -0.85
CA ALA A 154 -12.70 0.68 -1.32
C ALA A 154 -13.05 1.09 -2.76
N TRP A 155 -12.60 2.26 -3.16
CA TRP A 155 -12.72 2.69 -4.55
C TRP A 155 -11.98 1.72 -5.47
N PRO A 156 -12.43 1.51 -6.72
CA PRO A 156 -11.79 0.57 -7.64
C PRO A 156 -10.29 0.82 -7.86
N GLU A 157 -9.84 2.08 -7.76
CA GLU A 157 -8.42 2.45 -7.88
C GLU A 157 -7.58 2.17 -6.62
N ASP A 158 -8.23 1.93 -5.48
CA ASP A 158 -7.64 1.62 -4.18
C ASP A 158 -7.74 0.12 -3.82
N ILE A 159 -8.41 -0.70 -4.63
CA ILE A 159 -8.44 -2.16 -4.45
C ILE A 159 -7.18 -2.76 -5.07
N LEU A 160 -6.34 -3.39 -4.26
CA LEU A 160 -5.14 -4.11 -4.72
C LEU A 160 -5.51 -5.41 -5.42
N GLY A 161 -6.54 -6.09 -4.91
CA GLY A 161 -7.07 -7.32 -5.46
C GLY A 161 -8.08 -7.95 -4.52
N SER A 162 -8.47 -9.19 -4.83
CA SER A 162 -9.50 -9.91 -4.08
C SER A 162 -9.06 -11.35 -3.82
N VAL A 163 -9.48 -11.89 -2.69
CA VAL A 163 -9.31 -13.31 -2.35
C VAL A 163 -10.68 -13.95 -2.17
N GLU A 164 -10.78 -15.22 -2.52
CA GLU A 164 -11.99 -16.01 -2.29
C GLU A 164 -11.99 -16.56 -0.87
N VAL A 165 -13.13 -16.43 -0.20
CA VAL A 165 -13.35 -16.89 1.17
C VAL A 165 -14.52 -17.87 1.20
N ASP A 166 -14.43 -18.88 2.03
CA ASP A 166 -15.51 -19.84 2.22
C ASP A 166 -16.58 -19.33 3.21
N GLY A 167 -17.60 -20.16 3.45
CA GLY A 167 -18.67 -19.87 4.40
C GLY A 167 -18.23 -19.74 5.87
N LYS A 168 -16.99 -20.10 6.20
CA LYS A 168 -16.41 -19.97 7.54
C LYS A 168 -15.48 -18.77 7.66
N GLY A 169 -15.16 -18.12 6.54
CA GLY A 169 -14.27 -16.95 6.50
C GLY A 169 -12.81 -17.36 6.36
N ASP A 170 -12.57 -18.60 5.96
CA ASP A 170 -11.26 -19.11 5.62
C ASP A 170 -10.95 -18.77 4.16
N ILE A 171 -9.73 -18.30 3.90
CA ILE A 171 -9.29 -17.95 2.54
C ILE A 171 -8.95 -19.24 1.81
N ILE A 172 -9.72 -19.55 0.75
CA ILE A 172 -9.59 -20.81 0.00
C ILE A 172 -9.02 -20.62 -1.41
N GLY A 173 -9.12 -19.41 -1.96
CA GLY A 173 -8.73 -19.12 -3.33
C GLY A 173 -7.40 -18.40 -3.46
N ASN A 174 -6.95 -18.30 -4.70
CA ASN A 174 -5.80 -17.49 -5.06
C ASN A 174 -6.18 -16.01 -5.07
N PHE A 175 -5.20 -15.15 -4.76
CA PHE A 175 -5.34 -13.72 -4.90
C PHE A 175 -5.48 -13.32 -6.38
N GLN A 176 -6.51 -12.53 -6.68
CA GLN A 176 -6.75 -11.95 -7.99
C GLN A 176 -6.45 -10.45 -7.93
N ALA A 177 -5.38 -10.03 -8.61
CA ALA A 177 -5.00 -8.63 -8.69
C ALA A 177 -6.09 -7.78 -9.38
N SER A 178 -6.29 -6.57 -8.89
CA SER A 178 -7.21 -5.61 -9.49
C SER A 178 -6.58 -5.00 -10.75
N GLY A 179 -7.30 -5.06 -11.87
CA GLY A 179 -6.88 -4.40 -13.11
C GLY A 179 -7.00 -2.87 -13.06
N THR A 180 -7.65 -2.30 -12.04
CA THR A 180 -7.91 -0.86 -11.92
C THR A 180 -7.05 -0.17 -10.87
N TYR A 181 -6.21 -0.91 -10.14
CA TYR A 181 -5.36 -0.35 -9.08
C TYR A 181 -4.41 0.74 -9.60
N ARG A 182 -4.25 1.81 -8.83
CA ARG A 182 -3.33 2.92 -9.14
C ARG A 182 -2.36 3.15 -8.01
N ILE A 183 -1.07 3.28 -8.31
CA ILE A 183 -0.03 3.56 -7.31
C ILE A 183 -0.21 4.95 -6.67
N VAL A 184 -0.65 5.95 -7.43
CA VAL A 184 -0.94 7.29 -6.93
C VAL A 184 -2.37 7.67 -7.31
N THR A 185 -3.14 8.10 -6.32
CA THR A 185 -4.47 8.70 -6.49
C THR A 185 -4.50 10.08 -5.87
N ASN A 186 -5.64 10.75 -5.92
CA ASN A 186 -5.82 12.03 -5.22
C ASN A 186 -5.72 11.90 -3.70
N GLN A 187 -5.84 10.67 -3.15
CA GLN A 187 -5.67 10.39 -1.73
C GLN A 187 -4.21 10.18 -1.33
N GLY A 188 -3.31 10.05 -2.30
CA GLY A 188 -1.87 9.93 -2.07
C GLY A 188 -1.24 8.75 -2.79
N ILE A 189 -0.01 8.45 -2.37
CA ILE A 189 0.75 7.30 -2.86
C ILE A 189 0.34 6.01 -2.13
N LEU A 190 0.64 4.86 -2.74
CA LEU A 190 0.35 3.54 -2.19
C LEU A 190 0.71 3.39 -0.71
N GLY A 191 -0.21 2.78 0.03
CA GLY A 191 -0.09 2.40 1.43
C GLY A 191 -0.37 0.92 1.58
N LEU A 192 0.61 0.16 2.05
CA LEU A 192 0.41 -1.26 2.36
C LEU A 192 0.31 -1.45 3.86
N SER A 193 -0.31 -2.57 4.27
CA SER A 193 -0.21 -3.02 5.65
C SER A 193 1.26 -3.23 6.02
N PRO A 194 1.66 -3.06 7.31
CA PRO A 194 3.04 -3.28 7.72
C PRO A 194 3.59 -4.66 7.31
N PHE A 195 2.73 -5.70 7.36
CA PHE A 195 3.07 -7.05 6.95
C PHE A 195 3.40 -7.13 5.46
N LEU A 196 2.50 -6.67 4.58
CA LEU A 196 2.71 -6.72 3.13
C LEU A 196 3.85 -5.80 2.71
N GLN A 197 4.00 -4.64 3.35
CA GLN A 197 5.11 -3.73 3.10
C GLN A 197 6.46 -4.40 3.42
N GLU A 198 6.57 -5.10 4.55
CA GLU A 198 7.78 -5.83 4.91
C GLU A 198 8.12 -6.91 3.87
N LYS A 199 7.12 -7.70 3.44
CA LYS A 199 7.31 -8.73 2.41
C LYS A 199 7.73 -8.13 1.07
N LEU A 200 7.14 -6.99 0.69
CA LEU A 200 7.51 -6.27 -0.53
C LEU A 200 8.97 -5.77 -0.46
N ILE A 201 9.37 -5.15 0.65
CA ILE A 201 10.75 -4.68 0.85
C ILE A 201 11.74 -5.85 0.80
N ALA A 202 11.41 -6.97 1.45
CA ALA A 202 12.23 -8.17 1.42
C ALA A 202 12.43 -8.67 -0.01
N ARG A 203 11.34 -8.75 -0.80
CA ARG A 203 11.40 -9.15 -2.20
C ARG A 203 12.22 -8.17 -3.06
N LEU A 204 12.04 -6.87 -2.87
CA LEU A 204 12.81 -5.86 -3.60
C LEU A 204 14.32 -5.96 -3.31
N ARG A 205 14.71 -6.29 -2.07
CA ARG A 205 16.11 -6.56 -1.70
C ARG A 205 16.67 -7.85 -2.29
N GLU A 206 15.84 -8.86 -2.53
CA GLU A 206 16.26 -10.05 -3.27
C GLU A 206 16.52 -9.72 -4.72
N GLU A 207 15.58 -9.03 -5.38
CA GLU A 207 15.71 -8.60 -6.77
C GLU A 207 16.91 -7.68 -6.97
N GLU A 208 17.22 -6.82 -6.00
CA GLU A 208 18.40 -5.96 -6.03
C GLU A 208 19.71 -6.73 -5.94
N ARG A 209 19.76 -7.82 -5.16
CA ARG A 209 20.94 -8.69 -5.06
C ARG A 209 21.13 -9.57 -6.29
N SER A 210 20.07 -9.81 -7.04
CA SER A 210 20.08 -10.60 -8.28
C SER A 210 20.31 -9.77 -9.53
N ALA A 211 20.18 -8.44 -9.46
CA ALA A 211 20.43 -7.50 -10.55
C ALA A 211 21.92 -7.12 -10.62
#